data_AF-A0A9W7TCY4-F1
#
_entry.id   AF-A0A9W7TCY4-F1
#
_cell.length_a   1.000
_cell.length_b   1.000
_cell.length_c   1.000
_cell.angle_alpha   90.00
_cell.angle_beta   90.00
_cell.angle_gamma   90.00
#
_symmetry.space_group_name_H-M   'P 1'
#
loop_
_entity.id
_entity.type
_entity.pdbx_description
1 polymer ?
#
loop_
_entity_poly.entity_id
_entity_poly.type
_entity_poly.pdbx_seq_one_letter_code
_entity_poly.pdbx_strand_id
1 'polypeptide(L)'
;MRVFHALDGSVERQDSGLWINSLDYTGMQHITAHAPEINDSIRTRCQDHLPFCGFPWLLPVKFLIKKNWYLPAPEVSPRSPLEFQLLSREETTWGSVKMTFEAKGPSHMSLYLRPHAGTSLSRWSFGDGTPQFDLNGEYFIFYSHGLDAPAWNFWFEIQPHEPSEVFTDEGMISLALSAHYFSGSDRSSEQLESLLKKFPDWAFASSWVSTYHMYRY
;
A
#
# COMPACT_ATOMS: atom_id res chain seq x y z
N MET A 1 1.19 -1.52 -10.44
CA MET A 1 1.64 -0.12 -10.57
C MET A 1 1.81 0.50 -9.20
N ARG A 2 2.83 1.34 -9.00
CA ARG A 2 3.04 2.13 -7.78
C ARG A 2 3.29 3.59 -8.15
N VAL A 3 2.63 4.50 -7.45
CA VAL A 3 2.76 5.96 -7.63
C VAL A 3 3.09 6.59 -6.29
N PHE A 4 4.09 7.46 -6.28
CA PHE A 4 4.57 8.16 -5.09
C PHE A 4 4.41 9.66 -5.32
N HIS A 5 3.59 10.30 -4.49
CA HIS A 5 3.26 11.71 -4.57
C HIS A 5 4.05 12.52 -3.52
N ALA A 6 4.49 13.71 -3.93
CA ALA A 6 5.09 14.73 -3.05
C ALA A 6 4.03 15.44 -2.19
N LEU A 7 4.48 16.33 -1.30
CA LEU A 7 3.61 17.19 -0.50
C LEU A 7 2.69 18.10 -1.33
N ASP A 8 3.16 18.56 -2.49
CA ASP A 8 2.37 19.39 -3.40
C ASP A 8 1.39 18.56 -4.27
N GLY A 9 1.37 17.24 -4.09
CA GLY A 9 0.56 16.29 -4.86
C GLY A 9 1.17 15.86 -6.19
N SER A 10 2.30 16.44 -6.61
CA SER A 10 3.00 16.04 -7.83
C SER A 10 3.54 14.61 -7.73
N VAL A 11 3.71 13.94 -8.88
CA VAL A 11 4.26 12.58 -8.92
C VAL A 11 5.79 12.66 -8.89
N GLU A 12 6.41 12.20 -7.78
CA GLU A 12 7.87 12.12 -7.64
C GLU A 12 8.43 10.89 -8.37
N ARG A 13 7.71 9.78 -8.27
CA ARG A 13 8.14 8.48 -8.79
C ARG A 13 6.93 7.64 -9.16
N GLN A 14 7.04 6.93 -10.27
CA GLN A 14 6.07 5.94 -10.71
C GLN A 14 6.79 4.73 -11.32
N ASP A 15 6.30 3.53 -11.01
CA ASP A 15 6.78 2.30 -11.64
C ASP A 15 5.68 1.23 -11.73
N SER A 16 5.95 0.19 -12.52
CA SER A 16 5.07 -0.98 -12.64
C SER A 16 5.88 -2.27 -12.81
N GLY A 17 5.32 -3.36 -12.31
CA GLY A 17 6.00 -4.63 -12.20
C GLY A 17 5.17 -5.70 -11.50
N LEU A 18 5.62 -6.94 -11.64
CA LEU A 18 5.13 -8.09 -10.90
C LEU A 18 5.89 -8.16 -9.58
N TRP A 19 5.17 -7.97 -8.48
CA TRP A 19 5.69 -8.14 -7.14
C TRP A 19 5.38 -9.56 -6.66
N ILE A 20 6.43 -10.32 -6.35
CA ILE A 20 6.35 -11.75 -6.11
C ILE A 20 6.82 -12.02 -4.69
N ASN A 21 6.00 -12.73 -3.92
CA ASN A 21 6.29 -13.11 -2.55
C ASN A 21 6.21 -14.64 -2.45
N SER A 22 7.13 -15.24 -1.70
CA SER A 22 7.01 -16.65 -1.33
C SER A 22 6.65 -16.80 0.14
N LEU A 23 5.54 -17.50 0.37
CA LEU A 23 5.08 -17.93 1.69
C LEU A 23 5.51 -19.38 2.01
N ASP A 24 6.17 -20.06 1.07
CA ASP A 24 6.64 -21.43 1.26
C ASP A 24 7.91 -21.46 2.12
N TYR A 25 8.05 -22.49 2.97
CA TYR A 25 9.23 -22.68 3.81
C TYR A 25 10.53 -22.79 3.00
N THR A 26 10.47 -23.42 1.83
CA THR A 26 11.58 -23.55 0.86
C THR A 26 11.76 -22.30 -0.02
N GLY A 27 10.89 -21.30 0.13
CA GLY A 27 10.93 -20.07 -0.65
C GLY A 27 10.60 -20.32 -2.12
N MET A 28 11.51 -19.94 -3.02
CA MET A 28 11.37 -20.12 -4.47
C MET A 28 12.33 -21.19 -5.03
N GLN A 29 13.01 -21.95 -4.18
CA GLN A 29 14.08 -22.88 -4.59
C GLN A 29 13.64 -23.82 -5.72
N HIS A 30 12.46 -24.42 -5.59
CA HIS A 30 11.91 -25.36 -6.58
C HIS A 30 11.18 -24.68 -7.76
N ILE A 31 11.00 -23.35 -7.72
CA ILE A 31 10.32 -22.58 -8.78
C ILE A 31 11.31 -21.91 -9.72
N THR A 32 12.46 -21.44 -9.20
CA THR A 32 13.44 -20.67 -10.00
C THR A 32 13.95 -21.39 -11.25
N ALA A 33 13.98 -22.73 -11.26
CA ALA A 33 14.34 -23.51 -12.45
C ALA A 33 13.30 -23.40 -13.59
N HIS A 34 12.03 -23.20 -13.25
CA HIS A 34 10.93 -23.06 -14.21
C HIS A 34 10.71 -21.59 -14.64
N ALA A 35 11.02 -20.65 -13.75
CA ALA A 35 10.93 -19.21 -13.99
C ALA A 35 12.28 -18.52 -13.65
N PRO A 36 13.32 -18.67 -14.49
CA PRO A 36 14.67 -18.18 -14.20
C PRO A 36 14.77 -16.66 -14.11
N GLU A 37 13.79 -15.92 -14.64
CA GLU A 37 13.68 -14.47 -14.41
C GLU A 37 13.47 -14.11 -12.92
N ILE A 38 12.94 -15.04 -12.10
CA ILE A 38 12.80 -14.87 -10.65
C ILE A 38 14.12 -15.28 -9.99
N ASN A 39 15.09 -14.38 -10.01
CA ASN A 39 16.42 -14.63 -9.46
C ASN A 39 16.89 -13.49 -8.54
N ASP A 40 18.10 -13.62 -8.00
CA ASP A 40 18.59 -12.68 -6.99
C ASP A 40 18.86 -11.25 -7.52
N SER A 41 18.93 -11.04 -8.85
CA SER A 41 19.13 -9.70 -9.44
C SER A 41 17.90 -8.80 -9.37
N ILE A 42 16.69 -9.38 -9.34
CA ILE A 42 15.43 -8.63 -9.21
C ILE A 42 14.88 -8.63 -7.77
N ARG A 43 15.76 -8.95 -6.81
CA ARG A 43 15.41 -8.94 -5.40
C ARG A 43 15.12 -7.54 -4.95
N THR A 44 13.97 -7.37 -4.31
CA THR A 44 13.64 -6.10 -3.68
C THR A 44 13.82 -6.23 -2.17
N ARG A 45 14.19 -5.11 -1.55
CA ARG A 45 14.34 -4.98 -0.10
C ARG A 45 13.25 -4.05 0.40
N CYS A 46 12.86 -4.24 1.64
CA CYS A 46 11.93 -3.30 2.26
C CYS A 46 12.55 -1.91 2.27
N GLN A 47 11.83 -0.93 1.74
CA GLN A 47 12.17 0.48 1.87
C GLN A 47 11.49 0.99 3.14
N ASP A 48 12.20 0.91 4.27
CA ASP A 48 11.63 1.17 5.61
C ASP A 48 11.10 2.60 5.80
N HIS A 49 11.39 3.54 4.90
CA HIS A 49 10.85 4.90 4.93
C HIS A 49 9.47 5.01 4.24
N LEU A 50 9.08 4.01 3.45
CA LEU A 50 7.79 3.99 2.75
C LEU A 50 6.79 3.17 3.56
N PRO A 51 5.51 3.61 3.66
CA PRO A 51 4.45 2.81 4.24
C PRO A 51 4.46 1.38 3.68
N PHE A 52 4.60 0.39 4.55
CA PHE A 52 4.57 -1.02 4.18
C PHE A 52 5.57 -1.38 3.05
N CYS A 53 6.78 -0.84 3.16
CA CYS A 53 7.89 -1.05 2.22
C CYS A 53 7.65 -0.50 0.80
N GLY A 54 6.56 0.25 0.58
CA GLY A 54 6.17 0.72 -0.75
C GLY A 54 5.63 -0.40 -1.65
N PHE A 55 4.85 -1.33 -1.09
CA PHE A 55 4.24 -2.43 -1.83
C PHE A 55 2.77 -2.66 -1.42
N PRO A 56 1.93 -3.18 -2.34
CA PRO A 56 0.51 -3.38 -2.08
C PRO A 56 0.24 -4.67 -1.29
N TRP A 57 0.46 -4.61 0.02
CA TRP A 57 0.13 -5.69 0.95
C TRP A 57 -1.38 -5.85 1.16
N LEU A 58 -1.91 -7.03 0.87
CA LEU A 58 -3.31 -7.35 1.17
C LEU A 58 -3.57 -7.53 2.67
N LEU A 59 -2.58 -8.00 3.42
CA LEU A 59 -2.66 -8.32 4.84
C LEU A 59 -1.39 -7.82 5.55
N PRO A 60 -1.43 -7.53 6.86
CA PRO A 60 -0.29 -7.00 7.61
C PRO A 60 0.70 -8.11 8.00
N VAL A 61 1.18 -8.86 7.02
CA VAL A 61 1.99 -10.07 7.21
C VAL A 61 3.39 -9.93 6.62
N LYS A 62 3.89 -8.70 6.47
CA LYS A 62 5.21 -8.44 5.87
C LYS A 62 6.36 -9.17 6.59
N PHE A 63 6.23 -9.39 7.89
CA PHE A 63 7.19 -10.12 8.71
C PHE A 63 7.30 -11.61 8.37
N LEU A 64 6.29 -12.20 7.71
CA LEU A 64 6.33 -13.59 7.25
C LEU A 64 7.16 -13.76 5.98
N ILE A 65 7.32 -12.70 5.19
CA ILE A 65 8.01 -12.76 3.89
C ILE A 65 9.48 -12.43 4.06
N LYS A 66 10.32 -13.48 4.12
CA LYS A 66 11.78 -13.34 4.16
C LYS A 66 12.36 -12.83 2.84
N LYS A 67 11.68 -13.14 1.73
CA LYS A 67 12.20 -12.95 0.38
C LYS A 67 11.08 -12.53 -0.58
N ASN A 68 11.28 -11.41 -1.27
CA ASN A 68 10.41 -10.95 -2.34
C ASN A 68 11.23 -10.46 -3.55
N TRP A 69 10.57 -10.39 -4.70
CA TRP A 69 11.13 -10.04 -6.00
C TRP A 69 10.23 -9.03 -6.69
N TYR A 70 10.82 -8.19 -7.53
CA TYR A 70 10.09 -7.20 -8.32
C TYR A 70 10.57 -7.22 -9.76
N LEU A 71 9.78 -7.82 -10.64
CA LEU A 71 10.07 -7.93 -12.07
C LEU A 71 9.38 -6.78 -12.80
N PRO A 72 10.11 -5.84 -13.45
CA PRO A 72 9.48 -4.77 -14.22
C PRO A 72 8.51 -5.31 -15.28
N ALA A 73 7.36 -4.66 -15.40
CA ALA A 73 6.30 -5.05 -16.34
C ALA A 73 5.51 -3.79 -16.75
N PRO A 74 4.78 -3.83 -17.88
CA PRO A 74 3.95 -2.72 -18.30
C PRO A 74 2.97 -2.24 -17.24
N GLU A 75 2.57 -0.98 -17.35
CA GLU A 75 1.54 -0.40 -16.51
C GLU A 75 0.18 -1.07 -16.76
N VAL A 76 -0.63 -1.10 -15.71
CA VAL A 76 -2.00 -1.60 -15.74
C VAL A 76 -2.93 -0.42 -15.55
N SER A 77 -4.03 -0.38 -16.30
CA SER A 77 -5.05 0.67 -16.20
C SER A 77 -6.41 0.04 -15.90
N PRO A 78 -6.69 -0.29 -14.63
CA PRO A 78 -7.97 -0.89 -14.25
C PRO A 78 -9.14 0.03 -14.62
N ARG A 79 -10.25 -0.54 -15.08
CA ARG A 79 -11.45 0.23 -15.48
C ARG A 79 -12.06 1.06 -14.35
N SER A 80 -11.92 0.58 -13.11
CA SER A 80 -12.31 1.33 -11.92
C SER A 80 -11.03 1.69 -11.15
N PRO A 81 -10.33 2.76 -11.52
CA PRO A 81 -9.12 3.17 -10.81
C PRO A 81 -9.44 3.57 -9.37
N LEU A 82 -8.42 3.57 -8.52
CA LEU A 82 -8.49 4.16 -7.20
C LEU A 82 -8.59 5.68 -7.34
N GLU A 83 -9.66 6.26 -6.83
CA GLU A 83 -9.84 7.69 -6.63
C GLU A 83 -9.57 7.99 -5.15
N PHE A 84 -8.74 9.00 -4.88
CA PHE A 84 -8.38 9.37 -3.51
C PHE A 84 -8.20 10.88 -3.40
N GLN A 85 -8.77 11.47 -2.36
CA GLN A 85 -8.69 12.91 -2.12
C GLN A 85 -8.69 13.27 -0.63
N LEU A 86 -7.97 14.34 -0.30
CA LEU A 86 -8.06 15.04 0.98
C LEU A 86 -9.24 16.03 0.89
N LEU A 87 -10.24 15.84 1.74
CA LEU A 87 -11.44 16.68 1.81
C LEU A 87 -11.25 17.90 2.71
N SER A 88 -10.63 17.72 3.88
CA SER A 88 -10.36 18.82 4.80
C SER A 88 -9.10 18.60 5.62
N ARG A 89 -8.46 19.70 6.01
CA ARG A 89 -7.34 19.76 6.95
C ARG A 89 -7.63 20.89 7.93
N GLU A 90 -7.81 20.54 9.19
CA GLU A 90 -8.27 21.45 10.24
C GLU A 90 -7.34 21.34 11.45
N GLU A 91 -6.84 22.46 11.94
CA GLU A 91 -6.15 22.51 13.23
C GLU A 91 -7.19 22.53 14.36
N THR A 92 -7.05 21.64 15.34
CA THR A 92 -7.95 21.58 16.48
C THR A 92 -7.53 22.58 17.54
N THR A 93 -8.45 22.88 18.47
CA THR A 93 -8.16 23.75 19.63
C THR A 93 -7.07 23.20 20.56
N TRP A 94 -6.70 21.93 20.42
CA TRP A 94 -5.65 21.27 21.19
C TRP A 94 -4.31 21.17 20.44
N GLY A 95 -4.20 21.80 19.26
CA GLY A 95 -2.97 21.83 18.45
C GLY A 95 -2.72 20.54 17.66
N SER A 96 -3.70 19.63 17.60
CA SER A 96 -3.66 18.49 16.69
C SER A 96 -4.19 18.89 15.30
N VAL A 97 -3.82 18.13 14.26
CA VAL A 97 -4.29 18.36 12.90
C VAL A 97 -5.21 17.22 12.50
N LYS A 98 -6.48 17.54 12.25
CA LYS A 98 -7.46 16.59 11.73
C LYS A 98 -7.48 16.65 10.21
N MET A 99 -7.29 15.50 9.57
CA MET A 99 -7.35 15.33 8.12
C MET A 99 -8.49 14.38 7.76
N THR A 100 -9.37 14.81 6.87
CA THR A 100 -10.52 14.03 6.38
C THR A 100 -10.29 13.64 4.93
N PHE A 101 -10.54 12.39 4.60
CA PHE A 101 -10.25 11.80 3.29
C PHE A 101 -11.46 11.09 2.72
N GLU A 102 -11.47 10.98 1.40
CA GLU A 102 -12.37 10.13 0.65
C GLU A 102 -11.59 9.23 -0.31
N ALA A 103 -11.95 7.95 -0.35
CA ALA A 103 -11.40 6.97 -1.26
C ALA A 103 -12.50 6.18 -1.96
N LYS A 104 -12.36 5.93 -3.26
CA LYS A 104 -13.27 5.09 -4.03
C LYS A 104 -12.47 4.16 -4.93
N GLY A 105 -12.80 2.88 -4.94
CA GLY A 105 -12.00 1.88 -5.65
C GLY A 105 -12.68 0.51 -5.69
N PRO A 106 -11.92 -0.56 -5.93
CA PRO A 106 -12.48 -1.92 -5.96
C PRO A 106 -12.89 -2.38 -4.56
N SER A 107 -13.55 -3.55 -4.52
CA SER A 107 -14.09 -4.17 -3.30
C SER A 107 -13.08 -4.45 -2.19
N HIS A 108 -11.78 -4.39 -2.47
CA HIS A 108 -10.72 -4.67 -1.50
C HIS A 108 -9.64 -3.60 -1.62
N MET A 109 -9.45 -2.85 -0.53
CA MET A 109 -8.42 -1.83 -0.41
C MET A 109 -7.69 -1.98 0.93
N SER A 110 -6.40 -1.66 0.91
CA SER A 110 -5.56 -1.59 2.12
C SER A 110 -5.05 -0.17 2.27
N LEU A 111 -5.20 0.40 3.45
CA LEU A 111 -4.65 1.69 3.82
C LEU A 111 -3.51 1.49 4.80
N TYR A 112 -2.41 2.18 4.53
CA TYR A 112 -1.21 2.22 5.35
C TYR A 112 -0.98 3.64 5.80
N LEU A 113 -0.77 3.83 7.09
CA LEU A 113 -0.43 5.13 7.64
C LEU A 113 0.86 5.02 8.43
N ARG A 114 1.75 5.98 8.21
CA ARG A 114 2.99 6.13 8.94
C ARG A 114 3.14 7.58 9.40
N PRO A 115 3.05 7.84 10.72
CA PRO A 115 3.48 9.12 11.27
C PRO A 115 4.98 9.35 11.05
N HIS A 116 5.36 10.58 10.76
CA HIS A 116 6.76 10.98 10.69
C HIS A 116 7.34 11.25 12.08
N ALA A 117 8.66 11.43 12.15
CA ALA A 117 9.30 11.81 13.40
C ALA A 117 8.69 13.14 13.91
N GLY A 118 8.39 13.20 15.21
CA GLY A 118 7.72 14.36 15.81
C GLY A 118 6.19 14.32 15.77
N THR A 119 5.58 13.33 15.12
CA THR A 119 4.12 13.19 15.10
C THR A 119 3.64 11.84 15.59
N SER A 120 2.39 11.81 16.05
CA SER A 120 1.70 10.58 16.44
C SER A 120 0.24 10.62 16.01
N LEU A 121 -0.34 9.44 15.73
CA LEU A 121 -1.78 9.32 15.49
C LEU A 121 -2.51 9.29 16.84
N SER A 122 -3.30 10.32 17.14
CA SER A 122 -4.03 10.42 18.41
C SER A 122 -5.43 9.81 18.33
N ARG A 123 -6.14 10.02 17.21
CA ARG A 123 -7.51 9.56 16.98
C ARG A 123 -7.77 9.24 15.51
N TRP A 124 -8.83 8.47 15.26
CA TRP A 124 -9.27 8.10 13.92
C TRP A 124 -10.79 7.88 13.85
N SER A 125 -11.32 7.72 12.64
CA SER A 125 -12.75 7.42 12.42
C SER A 125 -13.11 5.93 12.49
N PHE A 126 -12.15 5.03 12.75
CA PHE A 126 -12.36 3.58 12.63
C PHE A 126 -12.79 2.88 13.91
N GLY A 127 -12.77 3.58 15.04
CA GLY A 127 -13.19 3.05 16.32
C GLY A 127 -12.78 3.96 17.47
N ASP A 128 -13.17 3.58 18.68
CA ASP A 128 -12.85 4.33 19.89
C ASP A 128 -11.42 4.03 20.38
N GLY A 129 -10.84 4.98 21.10
CA GLY A 129 -9.52 4.86 21.73
C GLY A 129 -8.35 5.31 20.86
N THR A 130 -7.13 5.25 21.42
CA THR A 130 -5.90 5.62 20.71
C THR A 130 -5.44 4.47 19.82
N PRO A 131 -5.29 4.70 18.51
CA PRO A 131 -4.85 3.67 17.57
C PRO A 131 -3.50 3.06 17.98
N GLN A 132 -3.41 1.74 17.97
CA GLN A 132 -2.16 1.01 18.22
C GLN A 132 -1.54 0.57 16.89
N PHE A 133 -0.23 0.71 16.73
CA PHE A 133 0.49 0.19 15.56
C PHE A 133 0.87 -1.27 15.79
N ASP A 134 0.86 -2.09 14.72
CA ASP A 134 1.14 -3.52 14.80
C ASP A 134 2.59 -3.88 14.41
N LEU A 135 3.25 -3.05 13.60
CA LEU A 135 4.54 -3.37 12.95
C LEU A 135 5.39 -2.12 12.67
N ASN A 136 6.54 -1.98 13.34
CA ASN A 136 7.52 -0.90 13.10
C ASN A 136 6.94 0.54 13.05
N GLY A 137 5.89 0.81 13.84
CA GLY A 137 5.28 2.14 13.91
C GLY A 137 4.31 2.48 12.77
N GLU A 138 3.86 1.49 12.00
CA GLU A 138 2.90 1.67 10.91
C GLU A 138 1.51 1.15 11.30
N TYR A 139 0.47 1.79 10.77
CA TYR A 139 -0.92 1.38 10.91
C TYR A 139 -1.41 0.73 9.63
N PHE A 140 -2.19 -0.32 9.77
CA PHE A 140 -2.80 -1.05 8.67
C PHE A 140 -4.32 -1.10 8.85
N ILE A 141 -5.05 -0.67 7.83
CA ILE A 141 -6.51 -0.72 7.79
C ILE A 141 -6.90 -1.48 6.53
N PHE A 142 -7.65 -2.56 6.70
CA PHE A 142 -8.26 -3.29 5.61
C PHE A 142 -9.70 -2.84 5.41
N TYR A 143 -10.01 -2.41 4.19
CA TYR A 143 -11.35 -2.04 3.78
C TYR A 143 -11.86 -3.01 2.71
N SER A 144 -12.98 -3.65 2.99
CA SER A 144 -13.65 -4.52 2.03
C SER A 144 -15.15 -4.27 2.00
N HIS A 145 -15.76 -4.37 0.83
CA HIS A 145 -17.21 -4.17 0.66
C HIS A 145 -17.81 -5.07 -0.43
N GLY A 146 -19.14 -5.20 -0.41
CA GLY A 146 -19.92 -5.88 -1.45
C GLY A 146 -20.09 -5.03 -2.72
N LEU A 147 -21.10 -5.33 -3.53
CA LEU A 147 -21.46 -4.50 -4.68
C LEU A 147 -22.01 -3.13 -4.23
N ASP A 148 -21.85 -2.10 -5.06
CA ASP A 148 -22.46 -0.77 -4.90
C ASP A 148 -22.20 -0.07 -3.55
N ALA A 149 -20.94 -0.03 -3.11
CA ALA A 149 -20.57 0.75 -1.93
C ALA A 149 -20.39 2.25 -2.24
N PRO A 150 -20.75 3.14 -1.30
CA PRO A 150 -20.41 4.55 -1.40
C PRO A 150 -18.89 4.74 -1.28
N ALA A 151 -18.43 5.95 -1.61
CA ALA A 151 -17.05 6.33 -1.37
C ALA A 151 -16.73 6.23 0.14
N TRP A 152 -15.57 5.65 0.43
CA TRP A 152 -15.09 5.44 1.78
C TRP A 152 -14.58 6.76 2.35
N ASN A 153 -15.32 7.30 3.32
CA ASN A 153 -14.99 8.53 4.02
C ASN A 153 -14.39 8.20 5.39
N PHE A 154 -13.21 8.75 5.69
CA PHE A 154 -12.52 8.50 6.95
C PHE A 154 -11.66 9.70 7.36
N TRP A 155 -11.21 9.74 8.62
CA TRP A 155 -10.35 10.82 9.11
C TRP A 155 -9.33 10.32 10.12
N PHE A 156 -8.23 11.07 10.20
CA PHE A 156 -7.16 10.91 11.18
C PHE A 156 -6.95 12.22 11.94
N GLU A 157 -6.56 12.12 13.21
CA GLU A 157 -6.10 13.24 14.01
C GLU A 157 -4.64 13.00 14.38
N ILE A 158 -3.76 13.88 13.90
CA ILE A 158 -2.31 13.78 14.08
C ILE A 158 -1.88 14.80 15.12
N GLN A 159 -1.17 14.34 16.14
CA GLN A 159 -0.66 15.15 17.22
C GLN A 159 0.85 15.41 17.02
N PRO A 160 1.26 16.66 16.80
CA PRO A 160 2.66 17.08 16.95
C PRO A 160 3.13 16.86 18.39
N HIS A 161 4.39 16.44 18.56
CA HIS A 161 5.02 16.35 19.87
C HIS A 161 5.36 17.72 20.44
N GLU A 162 5.77 18.67 19.57
CA GLU A 162 5.94 20.07 19.94
C GLU A 162 4.94 20.98 19.19
N PRO A 163 4.24 21.92 19.88
CA PRO A 163 3.24 22.79 19.26
C PRO A 163 3.76 23.70 18.14
N SER A 164 5.07 23.95 18.11
CA SER A 164 5.75 24.80 17.11
C SER A 164 6.67 24.01 16.18
N GLU A 165 6.50 22.69 16.10
CA GLU A 165 7.31 21.84 15.24
C GLU A 165 7.06 22.19 13.77
N VAL A 166 8.10 22.69 13.09
CA VAL A 166 8.06 22.94 11.65
C VAL A 166 8.36 21.62 10.98
N PHE A 167 7.33 21.01 10.39
CA PHE A 167 7.50 19.79 9.60
C PHE A 167 8.38 20.08 8.38
N THR A 168 9.31 19.18 8.11
CA THR A 168 10.21 19.23 6.95
C THR A 168 9.43 19.09 5.64
N ASP A 169 10.15 19.07 4.52
CA ASP A 169 9.61 18.74 3.19
C ASP A 169 8.95 17.34 3.10
N GLU A 170 8.92 16.56 4.18
CA GLU A 170 8.22 15.28 4.24
C GLU A 170 6.80 15.39 4.82
N GLY A 171 6.44 16.47 5.53
CA GLY A 171 5.14 16.62 6.18
C GLY A 171 5.01 15.85 7.50
N MET A 172 3.78 15.77 8.01
CA MET A 172 3.40 15.12 9.26
C MET A 172 3.27 13.60 9.14
N ILE A 173 2.76 13.10 8.00
CA ILE A 173 2.46 11.69 7.76
C ILE A 173 2.76 11.27 6.33
N SER A 174 3.07 9.99 6.17
CA SER A 174 2.97 9.28 4.90
C SER A 174 1.74 8.37 4.93
N LEU A 175 0.84 8.57 3.98
CA LEU A 175 -0.36 7.77 3.81
C LEU A 175 -0.29 7.05 2.47
N ALA A 176 -0.57 5.75 2.45
CA ALA A 176 -0.68 5.02 1.20
C ALA A 176 -1.94 4.17 1.14
N LEU A 177 -2.52 4.09 -0.05
CA LEU A 177 -3.66 3.23 -0.35
C LEU A 177 -3.28 2.24 -1.44
N SER A 178 -3.67 0.99 -1.24
CA SER A 178 -3.64 -0.05 -2.26
C SER A 178 -5.03 -0.47 -2.64
N ALA A 179 -5.25 -0.63 -3.94
CA ALA A 179 -6.44 -1.23 -4.50
C ALA A 179 -6.11 -2.62 -5.05
N HIS A 180 -6.90 -3.62 -4.68
CA HIS A 180 -6.71 -5.01 -5.06
C HIS A 180 -7.86 -5.48 -5.95
N TYR A 181 -7.53 -5.83 -7.19
CA TYR A 181 -8.51 -6.19 -8.22
C TYR A 181 -8.66 -7.72 -8.29
N PHE A 182 -9.60 -8.28 -7.54
CA PHE A 182 -9.79 -9.75 -7.49
C PHE A 182 -10.71 -10.31 -8.59
N SER A 183 -11.53 -9.45 -9.21
CA SER A 183 -12.63 -9.87 -10.08
C SER A 183 -12.64 -9.14 -11.41
N GLY A 184 -13.33 -9.73 -12.39
CA GLY A 184 -13.46 -9.17 -13.73
C GLY A 184 -12.14 -9.23 -14.52
N SER A 185 -12.08 -8.54 -15.66
CA SER A 185 -10.86 -8.56 -16.47
C SER A 185 -9.73 -7.69 -15.90
N ASP A 186 -10.02 -6.85 -14.90
CA ASP A 186 -9.00 -6.02 -14.24
C ASP A 186 -8.15 -6.84 -13.27
N ARG A 187 -8.49 -8.12 -13.02
CA ARG A 187 -7.76 -8.98 -12.08
C ARG A 187 -6.39 -9.44 -12.55
N SER A 188 -6.10 -9.35 -13.84
CA SER A 188 -4.88 -9.94 -14.43
C SER A 188 -4.32 -9.08 -15.55
N SER A 189 -3.08 -9.37 -15.94
CA SER A 189 -2.39 -8.76 -17.08
C SER A 189 -1.71 -9.85 -17.91
N GLU A 190 -1.36 -9.55 -19.17
CA GLU A 190 -0.70 -10.53 -20.06
C GLU A 190 0.62 -11.04 -19.46
N GLN A 191 1.41 -10.17 -18.87
CA GLN A 191 2.70 -10.53 -18.25
C GLN A 191 2.51 -11.38 -17.00
N LEU A 192 1.45 -11.11 -16.21
CA LEU A 192 1.11 -11.95 -15.07
C LEU A 192 0.70 -13.36 -15.53
N GLU A 193 -0.21 -13.48 -16.49
CA GLU A 193 -0.63 -14.76 -17.06
C GLU A 193 0.54 -15.54 -17.68
N SER A 194 1.45 -14.84 -18.37
CA SER A 194 2.65 -15.43 -18.96
C SER A 194 3.59 -16.01 -17.90
N LEU A 195 3.81 -15.30 -16.79
CA LEU A 195 4.62 -15.79 -15.68
C LEU A 195 3.97 -17.01 -15.00
N LEU A 196 2.65 -16.96 -14.76
CA LEU A 196 1.92 -18.04 -14.11
C LEU A 196 1.98 -19.35 -14.92
N LYS A 197 1.94 -19.29 -16.25
CA LYS A 197 2.07 -20.47 -17.14
C LYS A 197 3.42 -21.19 -17.02
N LYS A 198 4.44 -20.55 -16.45
CA LYS A 198 5.74 -21.18 -16.20
C LYS A 198 5.76 -21.99 -14.91
N PHE A 199 4.82 -21.75 -13.99
CA PHE A 199 4.80 -22.46 -12.73
C PHE A 199 4.37 -23.93 -12.96
N PRO A 200 5.00 -24.88 -12.28
CA PRO A 200 4.63 -26.29 -12.41
C PRO A 200 3.26 -26.57 -11.78
N ASP A 201 2.56 -27.60 -12.25
CA ASP A 201 1.18 -27.94 -11.85
C ASP A 201 0.99 -28.21 -10.34
N TRP A 202 2.06 -28.59 -9.63
CA TRP A 202 2.04 -28.83 -8.19
C TRP A 202 2.14 -27.53 -7.36
N ALA A 203 2.51 -26.40 -7.98
CA ALA A 203 2.64 -25.12 -7.31
C ALA A 203 1.31 -24.35 -7.34
N PHE A 204 0.91 -23.81 -6.18
CA PHE A 204 -0.26 -22.96 -6.08
C PHE A 204 0.15 -21.49 -6.06
N ALA A 205 -0.20 -20.75 -7.12
CA ALA A 205 0.01 -19.30 -7.19
C ALA A 205 -1.31 -18.56 -6.92
N SER A 206 -1.27 -17.62 -5.96
CA SER A 206 -2.35 -16.65 -5.76
C SER A 206 -1.91 -15.31 -6.31
N SER A 207 -2.69 -14.75 -7.24
CA SER A 207 -2.27 -13.57 -8.00
C SER A 207 -3.44 -12.70 -8.40
N TRP A 208 -3.21 -11.39 -8.40
CA TRP A 208 -4.14 -10.38 -8.86
C TRP A 208 -3.37 -9.11 -9.24
N VAL A 209 -4.03 -8.21 -9.97
CA VAL A 209 -3.54 -6.86 -10.21
C VAL A 209 -3.78 -5.99 -8.98
N SER A 210 -2.83 -5.12 -8.69
CA SER A 210 -2.98 -4.10 -7.64
C SER A 210 -2.30 -2.79 -8.03
N THR A 211 -2.85 -1.69 -7.50
CA THR A 211 -2.21 -0.38 -7.50
C THR A 211 -1.81 0.01 -6.07
N TYR A 212 -0.79 0.85 -5.95
CA TYR A 212 -0.33 1.43 -4.69
C TYR A 212 -0.09 2.93 -4.94
N HIS A 213 -0.70 3.78 -4.14
CA HIS A 213 -0.55 5.23 -4.22
C HIS A 213 -0.14 5.75 -2.85
N MET A 214 1.00 6.44 -2.77
CA MET A 214 1.49 7.06 -1.54
C MET A 214 1.43 8.58 -1.65
N TYR A 215 1.01 9.23 -0.57
CA TYR A 215 0.90 10.67 -0.42
C TYR A 215 1.59 11.10 0.88
N ARG A 216 2.08 12.34 0.90
CA ARG A 216 2.63 13.00 2.09
C ARG A 216 1.73 14.18 2.46
N TYR A 217 1.50 14.38 3.76
CA TYR A 217 0.68 15.48 4.30
C TYR A 217 1.27 16.03 5.59
#